data_AF-A0A3R9EH91-F1
#
_entry.id   AF-A0A3R9EH91-F1
#
_cell.length_a   1.000
_cell.length_b   1.000
_cell.length_c   1.000
_cell.angle_alpha   90.00
_cell.angle_beta   90.00
_cell.angle_gamma   90.00
#
_symmetry.space_group_name_H-M   'P 1'
#
loop_
_entity.id
_entity.type
_entity.pdbx_description
1 polymer ?
#
loop_
_entity_poly.entity_id
_entity_poly.type
_entity_poly.pdbx_seq_one_letter_code
_entity_poly.pdbx_strand_id
1 'polypeptide(L)'
;LNGRKARSAEYVMKNAQRQEVQLDIVIDVKYMKGKRGKYGCENLGFVVYGVKWPPRKVSNVYRRRNAYESSYRMRNVVKPRTSTKDVTFRYFFTIISFLLRNVWIYLQKKHFTIVKPGPITIDEDKFRFARFILFVEEWLRRKLRIQLVVQCLR
;
A
#
# COMPACT_ATOMS: atom_id res chain seq x y z
N LEU A 1 -10.60 -3.13 -23.98
CA LEU A 1 -10.06 -4.22 -23.13
C LEU A 1 -11.14 -5.28 -22.78
N ASN A 2 -12.05 -5.66 -23.69
CA ASN A 2 -13.14 -6.60 -23.36
C ASN A 2 -12.79 -8.02 -23.80
N GLY A 3 -12.96 -9.01 -22.92
CA GLY A 3 -12.58 -10.40 -23.15
C GLY A 3 -12.67 -11.23 -21.88
N ARG A 4 -12.97 -12.52 -22.02
CA ARG A 4 -13.16 -13.47 -20.90
C ARG A 4 -11.95 -14.38 -20.65
N LYS A 5 -10.94 -14.32 -21.52
CA LYS A 5 -9.73 -15.15 -21.44
C LYS A 5 -8.49 -14.26 -21.31
N ALA A 6 -7.51 -14.74 -20.56
CA ALA A 6 -6.21 -14.11 -20.47
C ALA A 6 -5.50 -14.16 -21.83
N ARG A 7 -4.74 -13.12 -22.15
CA ARG A 7 -4.10 -12.93 -23.48
C ARG A 7 -2.86 -12.07 -23.35
N SER A 8 -1.96 -12.18 -24.32
CA SER A 8 -0.77 -11.35 -24.47
C SER A 8 -0.74 -10.75 -25.86
N ALA A 9 -0.25 -9.53 -25.99
CA ALA A 9 -0.06 -8.84 -27.25
C ALA A 9 1.29 -8.11 -27.22
N GLU A 10 2.03 -8.17 -28.32
CA GLU A 10 3.25 -7.39 -28.49
C GLU A 10 2.89 -5.93 -28.80
N TYR A 11 3.65 -5.00 -28.23
CA TYR A 11 3.46 -3.58 -28.36
C TYR A 11 4.81 -2.89 -28.53
N VAL A 12 4.94 -2.09 -29.58
CA VAL A 12 6.14 -1.29 -29.82
C VAL A 12 5.90 0.12 -29.32
N MET A 13 6.61 0.51 -28.26
CA MET A 13 6.61 1.87 -27.77
C MET A 13 7.68 2.68 -28.50
N LYS A 14 7.28 3.81 -29.08
CA LYS A 14 8.19 4.75 -29.74
C LYS A 14 8.38 5.98 -28.87
N ASN A 15 9.63 6.37 -28.65
CA ASN A 15 9.96 7.64 -27.98
C ASN A 15 10.14 8.77 -29.01
N ALA A 16 10.11 10.03 -28.55
CA ALA A 16 10.34 11.23 -29.36
C ALA A 16 11.70 11.20 -30.10
N GLN A 17 12.72 10.53 -29.53
CA GLN A 17 14.01 10.29 -30.19
C GLN A 17 14.01 9.07 -31.15
N ARG A 18 12.84 8.56 -31.58
CA ARG A 18 12.68 7.38 -32.47
C ARG A 18 13.31 6.08 -31.97
N GLN A 19 13.60 5.98 -30.68
CA GLN A 19 13.98 4.71 -30.06
C GLN A 19 12.73 3.85 -29.90
N GLU A 20 12.80 2.62 -30.42
CA GLU A 20 11.71 1.64 -30.35
C GLU A 20 12.02 0.62 -29.25
N VAL A 21 11.08 0.47 -28.33
CA VAL A 21 11.14 -0.54 -27.27
C VAL A 21 10.01 -1.54 -27.50
N GLN A 22 10.37 -2.80 -27.72
CA GLN A 22 9.41 -3.89 -27.79
C GLN A 22 8.97 -4.27 -26.37
N LEU A 23 7.67 -4.20 -26.13
CA LEU A 23 7.02 -4.47 -24.86
C LEU A 23 5.94 -5.53 -25.07
N ASP A 24 5.71 -6.34 -24.05
CA ASP A 24 4.61 -7.28 -24.02
C ASP A 24 3.49 -6.72 -23.14
N ILE A 25 2.30 -6.54 -23.72
CA ILE A 25 1.08 -6.25 -22.96
C ILE A 25 0.43 -7.57 -22.60
N VAL A 26 0.40 -7.87 -21.31
CA VAL A 26 -0.17 -9.09 -20.75
C VAL A 26 -1.45 -8.75 -20.01
N ILE A 27 -2.57 -9.35 -20.42
CA ILE A 27 -3.89 -9.14 -19.82
C ILE A 27 -4.29 -10.40 -19.05
N ASP A 28 -4.38 -10.28 -17.73
CA ASP A 28 -4.95 -11.30 -16.85
C ASP A 28 -6.45 -11.03 -16.67
N VAL A 29 -7.25 -12.09 -16.68
CA VAL A 29 -8.71 -12.01 -16.51
C VAL A 29 -9.10 -12.70 -15.22
N LYS A 30 -9.67 -11.94 -14.29
CA LYS A 30 -10.04 -12.43 -12.96
C LYS A 30 -11.55 -12.38 -12.79
N TYR A 31 -12.16 -13.54 -12.56
CA TYR A 31 -13.58 -13.60 -12.25
C TYR A 31 -13.83 -13.14 -10.80
N MET A 32 -14.69 -12.13 -10.63
CA MET A 32 -14.92 -11.46 -9.35
C MET A 32 -15.75 -12.28 -8.37
N LYS A 33 -16.51 -13.29 -8.82
CA LYS A 33 -17.32 -14.18 -7.98
C LYS A 33 -18.18 -13.44 -6.93
N GLY A 34 -18.76 -12.29 -7.28
CA GLY A 34 -19.56 -11.49 -6.35
C GLY A 34 -18.78 -10.74 -5.26
N LYS A 35 -17.43 -10.76 -5.30
CA LYS A 35 -16.61 -10.01 -4.33
C LYS A 35 -16.92 -8.52 -4.44
N ARG A 36 -17.13 -7.88 -3.28
CA ARG A 36 -17.48 -6.45 -3.16
C ARG A 36 -18.74 -6.07 -3.94
N GLY A 37 -19.70 -6.99 -4.09
CA GLY A 37 -20.95 -6.78 -4.82
C GLY A 37 -20.78 -6.69 -6.34
N LYS A 38 -19.59 -6.99 -6.89
CA LYS A 38 -19.31 -6.92 -8.32
C LYS A 38 -19.41 -8.31 -8.96
N TYR A 39 -20.25 -8.41 -9.99
CA TYR A 39 -20.40 -9.61 -10.81
C TYR A 39 -19.72 -9.40 -12.17
N GLY A 40 -19.01 -10.41 -12.66
CA GLY A 40 -18.30 -10.36 -13.95
C GLY A 40 -16.79 -10.57 -13.86
N CYS A 41 -16.11 -10.33 -14.97
CA CYS A 41 -14.65 -10.47 -15.10
C CYS A 41 -13.97 -9.10 -15.03
N GLU A 42 -12.92 -9.02 -14.22
CA GLU A 42 -12.01 -7.88 -14.17
C GLU A 42 -10.78 -8.18 -15.05
N ASN A 43 -10.50 -7.27 -15.99
CA ASN A 43 -9.38 -7.40 -16.91
C ASN A 43 -8.24 -6.51 -16.43
N LEU A 44 -7.14 -7.13 -15.99
CA LEU A 44 -5.96 -6.47 -15.47
C LEU A 44 -4.87 -6.47 -16.56
N GLY A 45 -4.58 -5.30 -17.13
CA GLY A 45 -3.53 -5.12 -18.12
C GLY A 45 -2.19 -4.78 -17.45
N PHE A 46 -1.13 -5.47 -17.87
CA PHE A 46 0.24 -5.26 -17.41
C PHE A 46 1.16 -5.06 -18.61
N VAL A 47 2.11 -4.15 -18.49
CA VAL A 47 3.20 -3.98 -19.45
C VAL A 47 4.43 -4.69 -18.89
N VAL A 48 5.02 -5.58 -19.70
CA VAL A 48 6.16 -6.42 -19.34
C VAL A 48 7.27 -6.21 -20.38
N TYR A 49 8.51 -6.18 -19.94
CA TYR A 49 9.68 -6.04 -20.81
C TYR A 49 10.64 -7.20 -20.56
N GLY A 50 11.06 -7.90 -21.62
CA GLY A 50 12.08 -8.94 -21.57
C GLY A 50 11.71 -10.22 -20.79
N VAL A 51 10.42 -10.42 -20.47
CA VAL A 51 9.99 -11.54 -19.61
C VAL A 51 8.72 -12.20 -20.17
N LYS A 52 8.86 -13.45 -20.62
CA LYS A 52 7.74 -14.28 -21.10
C LYS A 52 7.13 -15.10 -19.96
N TRP A 53 6.30 -14.47 -19.13
CA TRP A 53 5.57 -15.15 -18.05
C TRP A 53 4.08 -15.29 -18.36
N PRO A 54 3.43 -16.34 -17.84
CA PRO A 54 1.98 -16.48 -17.98
C PRO A 54 1.25 -15.32 -17.29
N PRO A 55 0.10 -14.85 -17.81
CA PRO A 55 -0.62 -13.68 -17.29
C PRO A 55 -0.87 -13.70 -15.78
N ARG A 56 -1.20 -14.88 -15.25
CA ARG A 56 -1.45 -15.06 -13.81
C ARG A 56 -0.20 -14.90 -12.95
N LYS A 57 0.99 -15.24 -13.46
CA LYS A 57 2.27 -15.03 -12.76
C LYS A 57 2.61 -13.54 -12.75
N VAL A 58 2.45 -12.85 -13.87
CA VAL A 58 2.64 -11.39 -13.97
C VAL A 58 1.74 -10.66 -12.97
N SER A 59 0.44 -10.97 -12.98
CA SER A 59 -0.55 -10.43 -12.04
C SER A 59 -0.18 -10.64 -10.57
N ASN A 60 0.32 -11.83 -10.23
CA ASN A 60 0.76 -12.15 -8.86
C ASN A 60 2.01 -11.38 -8.43
N VAL A 61 2.99 -11.23 -9.32
CA VAL A 61 4.21 -10.46 -9.05
C VAL A 61 3.87 -8.98 -8.93
N TYR A 62 3.06 -8.45 -9.84
CA TYR A 62 2.60 -7.07 -9.82
C TYR A 62 1.77 -6.76 -8.57
N ARG A 63 0.93 -7.70 -8.11
CA ARG A 63 0.20 -7.55 -6.84
C ARG A 63 1.13 -7.33 -5.64
N ARG A 64 2.32 -7.96 -5.62
CA ARG A 64 3.32 -7.71 -4.56
C ARG A 64 3.90 -6.30 -4.64
N ARG A 65 4.05 -5.73 -5.84
CA ARG A 65 4.51 -4.35 -6.04
C ARG A 65 3.59 -3.35 -5.34
N ASN A 66 2.28 -3.54 -5.40
CA ASN A 66 1.30 -2.65 -4.75
C ASN A 66 1.47 -2.59 -3.22
N ALA A 67 2.06 -3.61 -2.59
CA ALA A 67 2.35 -3.58 -1.16
C ALA A 67 3.35 -2.46 -0.79
N TYR A 68 4.29 -2.15 -1.67
CA TYR A 68 5.21 -1.03 -1.49
C TYR A 68 4.47 0.31 -1.58
N GLU A 69 3.59 0.48 -2.58
CA GLU A 69 2.81 1.71 -2.75
C GLU A 69 1.88 1.97 -1.56
N SER A 70 1.20 0.94 -1.07
CA SER A 70 0.39 1.06 0.15
C SER A 70 1.23 1.45 1.36
N SER A 71 2.46 0.93 1.48
CA SER A 71 3.39 1.33 2.55
C SER A 71 3.82 2.79 2.43
N TYR A 72 4.04 3.29 1.21
CA TYR A 72 4.31 4.71 0.96
C TYR A 72 3.11 5.62 1.26
N ARG A 73 1.89 5.20 0.92
CA ARG A 73 0.66 5.94 1.25
C ARG A 73 0.46 6.04 2.77
N MET A 74 0.69 4.95 3.49
CA MET A 74 0.60 4.94 4.95
C MET A 74 1.67 5.81 5.63
N ARG A 75 2.89 5.83 5.09
CA ARG A 75 3.95 6.73 5.59
C ARG A 75 3.50 8.19 5.56
N ASN A 76 2.80 8.62 4.51
CA ASN A 76 2.32 9.99 4.41
C ASN A 76 1.27 10.37 5.47
N VAL A 77 0.64 9.40 6.14
CA VAL A 77 -0.32 9.66 7.22
C VAL A 77 0.38 10.07 8.52
N VAL A 78 1.55 9.50 8.82
CA VAL A 78 2.26 9.72 10.10
C VAL A 78 3.48 10.60 9.94
N LYS A 79 4.03 10.72 8.73
CA LYS A 79 5.19 11.57 8.46
C LYS A 79 4.84 13.02 8.82
N PRO A 80 5.52 13.62 9.81
CA PRO A 80 5.36 15.04 10.10
C PRO A 80 5.73 15.87 8.87
N ARG A 81 4.91 16.87 8.53
CA ARG A 81 5.23 17.82 7.46
C ARG A 81 6.27 18.82 7.98
N THR A 82 7.54 18.43 7.97
CA THR A 82 8.65 19.30 8.37
C THR A 82 9.10 20.16 7.19
N SER A 83 9.19 21.48 7.36
CA SER A 83 9.82 22.39 6.38
C SER A 83 11.35 22.36 6.40
N THR A 84 11.95 21.68 7.39
CA THR A 84 13.39 21.55 7.57
C THR A 84 14.09 20.98 6.34
N LYS A 85 15.18 21.64 5.90
CA LYS A 85 16.02 21.22 4.76
C LYS A 85 16.97 20.06 5.11
N ASP A 86 17.26 19.86 6.40
CA ASP A 86 18.11 18.78 6.87
C ASP A 86 17.50 17.40 6.56
N VAL A 87 18.30 16.61 5.86
CA VAL A 87 17.99 15.28 5.38
C VAL A 87 17.94 14.27 6.53
N THR A 88 18.76 14.45 7.56
CA THR A 88 18.87 13.57 8.73
C THR A 88 17.55 13.48 9.49
N PHE A 89 16.94 14.63 9.81
CA PHE A 89 15.65 14.68 10.48
C PHE A 89 14.54 14.04 9.64
N ARG A 90 14.54 14.25 8.32
CA ARG A 90 13.55 13.63 7.41
C ARG A 90 13.66 12.11 7.41
N TYR A 91 14.88 11.57 7.43
CA TYR A 91 15.11 10.12 7.53
C TYR A 91 14.70 9.58 8.89
N PHE A 92 15.05 10.28 9.98
CA PHE A 92 14.66 9.90 11.33
C PHE A 92 13.14 9.75 11.47
N PHE A 93 12.37 10.76 11.07
CA PHE A 93 10.90 10.68 11.09
C PHE A 93 10.34 9.60 10.15
N THR A 94 11.03 9.31 9.05
CA THR A 94 10.66 8.23 8.14
C THR A 94 10.80 6.86 8.80
N ILE A 95 11.91 6.63 9.52
CA ILE A 95 12.15 5.40 10.28
C ILE A 95 11.11 5.25 11.39
N ILE A 96 10.83 6.31 12.14
CA ILE A 96 9.79 6.30 13.19
C ILE A 96 8.42 5.96 12.60
N SER A 97 8.06 6.55 11.46
CA SER A 97 6.79 6.25 10.78
C SER A 97 6.67 4.77 10.43
N PHE A 98 7.76 4.15 9.96
CA PHE A 98 7.78 2.71 9.68
C PHE A 98 7.72 1.87 10.96
N LEU A 99 8.39 2.28 12.03
CA LEU A 99 8.34 1.60 13.32
C LEU A 99 6.92 1.58 13.88
N LEU A 100 6.24 2.74 13.92
CA LEU A 100 4.87 2.87 14.40
C LEU A 100 3.90 1.97 13.60
N ARG A 101 4.08 1.90 12.28
CA ARG A 101 3.31 0.98 11.43
C ARG A 101 3.53 -0.49 11.80
N ASN A 102 4.78 -0.89 12.03
CA ASN A 102 5.09 -2.28 12.41
C ASN A 102 4.51 -2.64 13.79
N VAL A 103 4.60 -1.73 14.75
CA VAL A 103 3.98 -1.90 16.08
C VAL A 103 2.46 -2.04 15.95
N TRP A 104 1.81 -1.19 15.13
CA TRP A 104 0.38 -1.29 14.87
C TRP A 104 -0.01 -2.65 14.28
N ILE A 105 0.68 -3.13 13.24
CA ILE A 105 0.42 -4.44 12.62
C ILE A 105 0.62 -5.57 13.63
N TYR A 106 1.66 -5.49 14.47
CA TYR A 106 1.91 -6.46 15.52
C TYR A 106 0.75 -6.50 16.54
N LEU A 107 0.31 -5.35 17.04
CA LEU A 107 -0.82 -5.25 17.97
C LEU A 107 -2.12 -5.77 17.33
N GLN A 108 -2.34 -5.45 16.06
CA GLN A 108 -3.49 -5.91 15.31
C GLN A 108 -3.50 -7.44 15.19
N LYS A 109 -2.35 -8.04 14.86
CA LYS A 109 -2.19 -9.50 14.82
C LYS A 109 -2.33 -10.14 16.19
N LYS A 110 -1.85 -9.50 17.26
CA LYS A 110 -1.90 -10.06 18.62
C LYS A 110 -3.31 -10.03 19.21
N HIS A 111 -4.04 -8.93 19.02
CA HIS A 111 -5.30 -8.68 19.73
C HIS A 111 -6.56 -8.74 18.85
N PHE A 112 -6.43 -8.54 17.54
CA PHE A 112 -7.55 -8.44 16.60
C PHE A 112 -7.53 -9.53 15.53
N THR A 113 -6.80 -10.62 15.77
CA THR A 113 -6.86 -11.82 14.95
C THR A 113 -8.12 -12.60 15.27
N ILE A 114 -8.99 -12.78 14.28
CA ILE A 114 -10.13 -13.68 14.43
C ILE A 114 -9.66 -15.09 14.06
N VAL A 115 -9.62 -15.97 15.05
CA VAL A 115 -9.31 -17.39 14.83
C VAL A 115 -10.52 -18.02 14.14
N LYS A 116 -10.34 -18.45 12.89
CA LYS A 116 -11.34 -19.18 12.09
C LYS A 116 -10.65 -20.35 11.40
N PRO A 117 -11.35 -21.47 11.12
CA PRO A 117 -10.81 -22.54 10.29
C PRO A 117 -10.58 -21.99 8.87
N GLY A 118 -9.31 -21.67 8.56
CA GLY A 118 -8.91 -21.04 7.30
C GLY A 118 -7.79 -19.99 7.48
N PRO A 119 -7.51 -19.18 6.44
CA PRO A 119 -6.51 -18.12 6.51
C PRO A 119 -6.86 -17.11 7.61
N ILE A 120 -5.88 -16.80 8.47
CA ILE A 120 -6.00 -15.75 9.49
C ILE A 120 -6.47 -14.47 8.81
N THR A 121 -7.66 -14.01 9.20
CA THR A 121 -8.23 -12.76 8.70
C THR A 121 -8.14 -11.73 9.82
N ILE A 122 -7.46 -10.63 9.55
CA ILE A 122 -7.34 -9.50 10.45
C ILE A 122 -8.55 -8.59 10.21
N ASP A 123 -9.27 -8.24 11.27
CA ASP A 123 -10.36 -7.28 11.21
C ASP A 123 -9.78 -5.85 11.15
N GLU A 124 -9.62 -5.33 9.93
CA GLU A 124 -9.03 -4.01 9.69
C GLU A 124 -9.90 -2.86 10.22
N ASP A 125 -11.21 -3.04 10.32
CA ASP A 125 -12.14 -1.98 10.68
C ASP A 125 -12.18 -1.71 12.19
N LYS A 126 -11.96 -2.73 13.03
CA LYS A 126 -11.96 -2.57 14.50
C LYS A 126 -10.81 -1.71 15.02
N PHE A 127 -9.64 -1.82 14.41
CA PHE A 127 -8.43 -1.12 14.87
C PHE A 127 -7.65 -0.48 13.72
N ARG A 128 -8.27 0.53 13.11
CA ARG A 128 -7.64 1.32 12.05
C ARG A 128 -6.41 2.07 12.55
N PHE A 129 -5.45 2.28 11.67
CA PHE A 129 -4.19 2.96 11.97
C PHE A 129 -4.37 4.36 12.59
N ALA A 130 -5.36 5.13 12.13
CA ALA A 130 -5.66 6.45 12.70
C ALA A 130 -6.00 6.38 14.21
N ARG A 131 -6.73 5.34 14.63
CA ARG A 131 -7.09 5.13 16.05
C ARG A 131 -5.87 4.76 16.89
N PHE A 132 -4.94 3.99 16.33
CA PHE A 132 -3.65 3.71 16.97
C PHE A 132 -2.84 4.98 17.22
N ILE A 133 -2.75 5.89 16.24
CA ILE A 133 -2.04 7.16 16.40
C ILE A 133 -2.68 8.02 17.49
N LEU A 134 -4.01 8.11 17.52
CA LEU A 134 -4.72 8.82 18.61
C LEU A 134 -4.38 8.26 19.99
N PHE A 135 -4.32 6.94 20.15
CA PHE A 135 -3.92 6.33 21.43
C PHE A 135 -2.48 6.64 21.82
N VAL A 136 -1.55 6.62 20.85
CA VAL A 136 -0.16 7.00 21.11
C VAL A 136 -0.06 8.46 21.52
N GLU A 137 -0.80 9.34 20.85
CA GLU A 137 -0.85 10.77 21.16
C GLU A 137 -1.41 11.03 22.57
N GLU A 138 -2.55 10.44 22.91
CA GLU A 138 -3.14 10.52 24.26
C GLU A 138 -2.21 9.98 25.34
N TRP A 139 -1.54 8.86 25.06
CA TRP A 139 -0.57 8.28 25.99
C TRP A 139 0.63 9.20 26.19
N LEU A 140 1.17 9.80 25.12
CA LEU A 140 2.24 10.78 25.20
C LEU A 140 1.82 12.01 26.00
N ARG A 141 0.62 12.56 25.75
CA ARG A 141 0.05 13.69 26.50
C ARG A 141 0.01 13.41 28.00
N ARG A 142 -0.52 12.23 28.39
CA ARG A 142 -0.60 11.80 29.80
C ARG A 142 0.77 11.61 30.43
N LYS A 143 1.68 10.93 29.74
CA LYS A 143 2.98 10.55 30.32
C LYS A 143 3.94 11.74 30.42
N LEU A 144 3.95 12.61 29.42
CA LEU A 144 4.80 13.79 29.42
C LEU A 144 4.19 14.96 30.22
N ARG A 145 2.97 14.79 30.78
CA ARG A 145 2.19 15.85 31.43
C ARG A 145 2.28 17.16 30.64
N ILE A 146 2.23 17.06 29.30
CA ILE A 146 2.34 18.25 28.44
C ILE A 146 1.07 19.04 28.69
N GLN A 147 1.15 19.98 29.62
CA GLN A 147 0.31 21.15 29.58
C GLN A 147 0.66 21.81 28.26
N LEU A 148 -0.22 21.70 27.27
CA LEU A 148 -0.19 22.62 26.14
C LEU A 148 -0.61 23.99 26.68
N VAL A 149 0.24 24.61 27.51
CA VAL A 149 0.40 26.05 27.49
C VAL A 149 1.23 26.31 26.23
N VAL A 150 0.59 26.14 25.08
CA VAL A 150 1.00 26.90 23.91
C VAL A 150 0.51 28.29 24.25
N GLN A 151 1.33 29.06 24.96
CA GLN A 151 1.27 30.50 24.82
C GLN A 151 1.36 30.73 23.33
N CYS A 152 0.24 31.13 22.73
CA CYS A 152 0.22 31.65 21.38
C CYS A 152 1.40 32.62 21.29
N LEU A 153 2.41 32.23 20.51
CA LEU A 153 3.39 33.18 20.03
C LEU A 153 2.59 34.24 19.29
N ARG A 154 2.75 35.45 19.82
CA ARG A 154 2.06 36.70 19.57
C ARG A 154 1.83 37.00 18.08
#